data_AF-A0A7C8ZUS1-F1
#
_entry.id   AF-A0A7C8ZUS1-F1
#
_cell.length_a   1.000
_cell.length_b   1.000
_cell.length_c   1.000
_cell.angle_alpha   90.00
_cell.angle_beta   90.00
_cell.angle_gamma   90.00
#
_symmetry.space_group_name_H-M   'P 1'
#
loop_
_entity.id
_entity.type
_entity.pdbx_description
1 polymer ?
#
loop_
_entity_poly.entity_id
_entity_poly.type
_entity_poly.pdbx_seq_one_letter_code
_entity_poly.pdbx_strand_id
1 'polypeptide(L)'
;KKTAKLSDLKNLNNLRGSLEISLTSAIKEPIHEAKEANLGRKCGLEELQIYCGGLPGRENWEACLEGLKPHPNLKRLKISSYDGERLPNWAQMDNLCTS
;
A
#
# COMPACT_ATOMS: atom_id res chain seq x y z
N LYS A 1 -14.81 9.19 -12.12
CA LYS A 1 -13.92 8.41 -11.22
C LYS A 1 -13.88 9.15 -9.89
N LYS A 2 -14.26 8.53 -8.76
CA LYS A 2 -14.14 9.14 -7.43
C LYS A 2 -12.69 8.97 -6.98
N THR A 3 -11.94 10.06 -6.94
CA THR A 3 -10.62 10.11 -6.30
C THR A 3 -10.83 10.33 -4.81
N ALA A 4 -10.75 9.25 -4.03
CA ALA A 4 -10.73 9.32 -2.58
C ALA A 4 -9.28 9.44 -2.10
N LYS A 5 -9.08 10.11 -0.98
CA LYS A 5 -7.77 10.17 -0.34
C LYS A 5 -7.50 8.85 0.38
N LEU A 6 -6.22 8.57 0.60
CA LEU A 6 -5.79 7.40 1.36
C LEU A 6 -6.26 7.50 2.82
N SER A 7 -6.24 8.71 3.37
CA SER A 7 -6.80 9.05 4.68
C SER A 7 -8.30 8.71 4.83
N ASP A 8 -9.10 8.71 3.75
CA ASP A 8 -10.51 8.29 3.82
C ASP A 8 -10.66 6.80 4.19
N LEU A 9 -9.64 5.98 3.91
CA LEU A 9 -9.63 4.56 4.27
C LEU A 9 -9.46 4.33 5.77
N LYS A 10 -9.04 5.33 6.55
CA LYS A 10 -8.77 5.23 7.99
C LYS A 10 -9.92 4.60 8.79
N ASN A 11 -11.15 4.96 8.44
CA ASN A 11 -12.36 4.50 9.15
C ASN A 11 -13.09 3.35 8.45
N LEU A 12 -12.60 2.90 7.29
CA LEU A 12 -13.22 1.86 6.48
C LEU A 12 -12.73 0.46 6.87
N ASN A 13 -12.93 0.08 8.13
CA ASN A 13 -12.45 -1.20 8.69
C ASN A 13 -13.23 -2.42 8.18
N ASN A 14 -14.46 -2.21 7.73
CA ASN A 14 -15.32 -3.26 7.15
C ASN A 14 -15.16 -3.41 5.63
N LEU A 15 -14.07 -2.89 5.05
CA LEU A 15 -13.77 -3.14 3.64
C LEU A 15 -13.52 -4.63 3.41
N ARG A 16 -14.14 -5.16 2.35
CA ARG A 16 -14.01 -6.55 1.92
C ARG A 16 -13.76 -6.64 0.42
N GLY A 17 -13.18 -7.75 -0.02
CA GLY A 17 -12.87 -7.98 -1.44
C GLY A 17 -11.55 -7.31 -1.85
N SER A 18 -11.58 -6.54 -2.94
CA SER A 18 -10.38 -5.98 -3.57
C SER A 18 -10.30 -4.45 -3.40
N LEU A 19 -9.13 -3.94 -3.05
CA LEU A 19 -8.82 -2.51 -2.92
C LEU A 19 -7.69 -2.14 -3.86
N GLU A 20 -7.87 -1.07 -4.63
CA GLU A 20 -6.82 -0.49 -5.48
C GLU A 20 -6.40 0.87 -4.94
N ILE A 21 -5.09 1.07 -4.80
CA ILE A 21 -4.45 2.30 -4.31
C ILE A 21 -3.51 2.79 -5.40
N SER A 22 -3.71 4.02 -5.85
CA SER A 22 -2.79 4.68 -6.79
C SER A 22 -2.01 5.76 -6.07
N LEU A 23 -0.74 5.48 -5.78
CA LEU A 23 0.21 6.45 -5.28
C LEU A 23 0.69 7.31 -6.44
N THR A 24 0.46 8.63 -6.35
CA THR A 24 0.84 9.58 -7.39
C THR A 24 1.47 10.83 -6.80
N SER A 25 2.32 11.52 -7.56
CA SER A 25 3.00 12.76 -7.14
C SER A 25 2.06 13.93 -6.83
N ALA A 26 0.75 13.75 -7.04
CA ALA A 26 -0.29 14.69 -6.61
C ALA A 26 -0.56 14.65 -5.09
N ILE A 27 -0.15 13.57 -4.40
CA ILE A 27 -0.28 13.44 -2.96
C ILE A 27 0.84 14.23 -2.29
N LYS A 28 0.49 15.23 -1.47
CA LYS A 28 1.47 16.05 -0.76
C LYS A 28 2.31 15.26 0.25
N GLU A 29 1.65 14.35 0.99
CA GLU A 29 2.26 13.59 2.07
C GLU A 29 1.90 12.10 1.96
N PRO A 30 2.43 11.38 0.95
CA PRO A 30 2.01 10.01 0.66
C PRO A 30 2.34 9.04 1.80
N ILE A 31 3.40 9.31 2.57
CA ILE A 31 3.79 8.52 3.75
C ILE A 31 2.75 8.67 4.88
N HIS A 32 2.33 9.91 5.17
CA HIS A 32 1.35 10.18 6.22
C HIS A 32 0.00 9.58 5.85
N GLU A 33 -0.44 9.82 4.62
CA GLU A 33 -1.68 9.29 4.06
C GLU A 33 -1.70 7.76 4.06
N ALA A 34 -0.61 7.11 3.65
CA ALA A 34 -0.46 5.67 3.71
C ALA A 34 -0.64 5.12 5.13
N LYS A 35 -0.03 5.77 6.11
CA LYS A 35 -0.14 5.39 7.52
C LYS A 35 -1.55 5.59 8.05
N GLU A 36 -2.22 6.67 7.67
CA GLU A 36 -3.62 6.92 8.04
C GLU A 36 -4.57 5.90 7.43
N ALA A 37 -4.28 5.42 6.21
CA ALA A 37 -5.09 4.41 5.54
C ALA A 37 -5.22 3.13 6.37
N ASN A 38 -4.29 2.82 7.27
CA ASN A 38 -4.40 1.77 8.29
C ASN A 38 -4.94 0.43 7.72
N LEU A 39 -4.29 -0.06 6.65
CA LEU A 39 -4.70 -1.27 5.95
C LEU A 39 -4.58 -2.52 6.85
N GLY A 40 -3.67 -2.48 7.82
CA GLY A 40 -3.50 -3.51 8.84
C GLY A 40 -4.72 -3.72 9.75
N ARG A 41 -5.75 -2.86 9.73
CA ARG A 41 -7.04 -3.09 10.43
C ARG A 41 -8.14 -3.65 9.54
N LYS A 42 -7.92 -3.76 8.24
CA LYS A 42 -8.93 -4.17 7.27
C LYS A 42 -8.92 -5.68 7.09
N CYS A 43 -9.34 -6.40 8.13
CA CYS A 43 -9.28 -7.86 8.18
C CYS A 43 -10.13 -8.56 7.10
N GLY A 44 -11.14 -7.85 6.56
CA GLY A 44 -12.01 -8.35 5.51
C GLY A 44 -11.46 -8.21 4.11
N LEU A 45 -10.35 -7.49 3.93
CA LEU A 45 -9.73 -7.25 2.63
C LEU A 45 -8.99 -8.51 2.16
N GLU A 46 -9.32 -8.97 0.97
CA GLU A 46 -8.75 -10.18 0.37
C GLU A 46 -7.67 -9.86 -0.67
N GLU A 47 -7.81 -8.73 -1.36
CA GLU A 47 -6.89 -8.31 -2.41
C GLU A 47 -6.53 -6.83 -2.29
N LEU A 48 -5.23 -6.53 -2.44
CA LEU A 48 -4.70 -5.18 -2.43
C LEU A 48 -3.84 -4.97 -3.69
N GLN A 49 -4.19 -3.97 -4.47
CA GLN A 49 -3.41 -3.51 -5.61
C GLN A 49 -2.84 -2.13 -5.29
N ILE A 50 -1.54 -1.97 -5.44
CA ILE A 50 -0.84 -0.69 -5.25
C ILE A 50 -0.17 -0.33 -6.57
N TYR A 51 -0.51 0.83 -7.10
CA TYR A 51 0.12 1.39 -8.29
C TYR A 51 1.00 2.56 -7.86
N CYS A 52 2.31 2.45 -8.08
CA CYS A 52 3.26 3.52 -7.82
C CYS A 52 3.47 4.29 -9.13
N GLY A 53 2.74 5.37 -9.35
CA GLY A 53 2.81 6.17 -10.56
C GLY A 53 3.39 7.54 -10.30
N GLY A 54 4.65 7.78 -10.66
CA GLY A 54 5.29 9.05 -10.38
C GLY A 54 6.62 9.25 -11.07
N LEU A 55 7.22 10.42 -10.89
CA LEU A 55 8.53 10.72 -11.47
C LEU A 55 9.62 9.99 -10.67
N PRO A 56 10.51 9.24 -11.33
CA PRO A 56 11.59 8.51 -10.65
C PRO A 56 12.48 9.48 -9.86
N GLY A 57 12.87 9.07 -8.64
CA GLY A 57 13.78 9.82 -7.77
C GLY A 57 13.17 10.95 -6.94
N ARG A 58 11.86 11.21 -7.03
CA ARG A 58 11.20 12.27 -6.22
C ARG A 58 10.36 11.75 -5.06
N GLU A 59 10.08 10.45 -5.03
CA GLU A 59 9.05 9.87 -4.17
C GLU A 59 9.61 8.68 -3.39
N ASN A 60 9.55 8.77 -2.06
CA ASN A 60 10.08 7.75 -1.17
C ASN A 60 9.05 6.60 -1.03
N TRP A 61 8.90 5.82 -2.10
CA TRP A 61 7.91 4.75 -2.19
C TRP A 61 8.10 3.67 -1.13
N GLU A 62 9.35 3.40 -0.73
CA GLU A 62 9.68 2.48 0.36
C GLU A 62 8.96 2.87 1.65
N ALA A 63 9.10 4.12 2.07
CA ALA A 63 8.46 4.65 3.27
C ALA A 63 6.92 4.71 3.14
N CYS A 64 6.41 4.99 1.94
CA CYS A 64 4.96 4.97 1.68
C CYS A 64 4.40 3.56 1.81
N LEU A 65 5.04 2.58 1.18
CA LEU A 65 4.65 1.18 1.26
C LEU A 65 4.75 0.64 2.68
N GLU A 66 5.77 1.05 3.45
CA GLU A 66 5.88 0.72 4.88
C GLU A 66 4.63 1.15 5.67
N GLY A 67 4.11 2.35 5.38
CA GLY A 67 2.85 2.85 5.96
C GLY A 67 1.61 2.08 5.49
N LEU A 68 1.63 1.54 4.27
CA LEU A 68 0.57 0.72 3.67
C LEU A 68 0.61 -0.75 4.11
N LYS A 69 1.23 -1.08 5.24
CA LYS A 69 1.30 -2.46 5.74
C LYS A 69 -0.09 -3.14 5.70
N PRO A 70 -0.31 -4.15 4.85
CA PRO A 70 -1.60 -4.82 4.72
C PRO A 70 -1.89 -5.70 5.93
N HIS A 71 -3.16 -6.07 6.12
CA HIS A 71 -3.53 -7.09 7.10
C HIS A 71 -3.00 -8.46 6.64
N PRO A 72 -2.47 -9.33 7.53
CA PRO A 72 -2.02 -10.68 7.18
C PRO A 72 -3.10 -11.62 6.61
N ASN A 73 -4.37 -11.20 6.57
CA ASN A 73 -5.46 -11.98 5.97
C ASN A 73 -5.56 -11.76 4.46
N LEU A 74 -4.75 -10.83 3.93
CA LEU A 74 -4.72 -10.51 2.52
C LEU A 74 -4.24 -11.73 1.74
N LYS A 75 -5.06 -12.20 0.80
CA LYS A 75 -4.74 -13.35 -0.05
C LYS A 75 -3.87 -12.96 -1.23
N ARG A 76 -4.05 -11.74 -1.75
CA ARG A 76 -3.38 -11.26 -2.96
C ARG A 76 -2.88 -9.84 -2.78
N LEU A 77 -1.60 -9.64 -3.02
CA LEU A 77 -0.96 -8.34 -3.07
C LEU A 77 -0.35 -8.15 -4.46
N LYS A 78 -0.63 -7.02 -5.11
CA LYS A 78 0.00 -6.65 -6.38
C LYS A 78 0.54 -5.25 -6.27
N ILE A 79 1.85 -5.08 -6.48
CA ILE A 79 2.49 -3.78 -6.59
C ILE A 79 2.90 -3.61 -8.06
N SER A 80 2.56 -2.49 -8.68
CA SER A 80 2.84 -2.20 -10.09
C SER A 80 3.52 -0.84 -10.23
N SER A 81 4.39 -0.73 -11.24
CA SER A 81 5.21 0.48 -11.51
C SER A 81 6.08 0.90 -10.31
N TYR A 82 6.45 -0.04 -9.45
CA TYR A 82 7.32 0.23 -8.31
C TYR A 82 8.76 0.38 -8.78
N ASP A 83 9.27 1.61 -8.69
CA ASP A 83 10.62 2.00 -9.09
C ASP A 83 11.56 2.19 -7.87
N GLY A 84 11.19 1.66 -6.70
CA GLY A 84 12.03 1.75 -5.52
C GLY A 84 13.10 0.66 -5.47
N GLU A 85 14.22 0.94 -4.81
CA GLU A 85 15.33 -0.02 -4.70
C GLU A 85 15.06 -1.14 -3.69
N ARG A 86 14.21 -0.90 -2.67
CA ARG A 86 13.97 -1.88 -1.59
C ARG A 86 12.51 -2.05 -1.23
N LEU A 87 12.04 -3.30 -1.27
CA LEU A 87 10.72 -3.65 -0.75
C LEU A 87 10.58 -3.29 0.74
N PRO A 88 9.38 -2.92 1.20
CA PRO A 88 9.13 -2.60 2.60
C PRO A 88 9.38 -3.82 3.50
N ASN A 89 9.70 -3.57 4.78
CA ASN A 89 10.10 -4.63 5.72
C ASN A 89 9.03 -5.72 5.87
N TRP A 90 7.75 -5.33 5.82
CA TRP A 90 6.65 -6.29 5.92
C TRP A 90 6.49 -7.18 4.68
N ALA A 91 7.02 -6.79 3.51
CA ALA A 91 7.08 -7.64 2.32
C ALA A 91 8.36 -8.48 2.27
N GLN A 92 9.36 -8.15 3.10
CA GLN A 92 10.61 -8.91 3.23
C GLN A 92 10.48 -10.13 4.17
N MET A 93 9.40 -10.23 4.94
CA MET A 93 9.06 -11.41 5.77
C MET A 93 7.83 -12.07 5.12
N ASP A 94 7.85 -13.29 4.55
CA ASP A 94 8.47 -14.54 4.96
C ASP A 94 8.51 -15.49 3.73
N ASN A 95 9.53 -16.36 3.59
CA ASN A 95 9.74 -17.39 2.54
C ASN A 95 10.51 -17.05 1.24
N LEU A 96 11.73 -16.53 1.33
CA LEU A 96 12.81 -17.12 0.52
C LEU A 96 13.70 -17.98 1.43
N CYS A 97 13.07 -18.95 2.10
CA CYS A 97 13.79 -20.11 2.60
C CYS A 97 14.30 -20.83 1.33
N THR A 98 15.49 -20.44 0.91
CA THR A 98 16.23 -21.12 -0.14
C THR A 98 16.95 -22.24 0.59
N SER A 99 16.30 -23.40 0.69
CA SER A 99 16.98 -24.66 1.00
C SER A 99 18.11 -24.92 0.01
#